data_AF-A0A961NWF3-F1
#
_entry.id   AF-A0A961NWF3-F1
#
_cell.length_a   1.000
_cell.length_b   1.000
_cell.length_c   1.000
_cell.angle_alpha   90.00
_cell.angle_beta   90.00
_cell.angle_gamma   90.00
#
_symmetry.space_group_name_H-M   'P 1'
#
loop_
_entity.id
_entity.type
_entity.pdbx_description
1 polymer ?
#
loop_
_entity_poly.entity_id
_entity_poly.type
_entity_poly.pdbx_seq_one_letter_code
_entity_poly.pdbx_strand_id
1 'polypeptide(L)' 'ALPTSLENHLATGTTTVARCWALTRGDGRVMGFTDHDEDIVFGGITFRA' A
#
# COMPACT_ATOMS: atom_id res chain seq x y z
N ALA A 1 -5.59 16.34 2.76
CA ALA A 1 -4.41 16.41 3.64
C ALA A 1 -3.99 14.99 3.99
N LEU A 2 -2.71 14.75 4.25
CA LEU A 2 -2.25 13.44 4.70
C LEU A 2 -2.60 13.28 6.19
N PRO A 3 -2.72 12.05 6.72
CA PRO A 3 -2.84 11.85 8.16
C PRO A 3 -1.60 12.41 8.88
N THR A 4 -1.79 13.10 10.01
CA THR A 4 -0.69 13.73 10.77
C THR A 4 0.43 12.74 11.14
N SER A 5 0.09 11.48 11.44
CA SER A 5 1.09 10.44 11.71
C SER A 5 1.98 10.15 10.50
N LEU A 6 1.42 10.14 9.30
CA LEU A 6 2.17 9.96 8.06
C LEU A 6 3.00 11.20 7.71
N GLU A 7 2.46 12.41 7.90
CA GLU A 7 3.20 13.66 7.72
C GLU A 7 4.44 13.71 8.62
N ASN A 8 4.27 13.38 9.90
CA ASN A 8 5.37 13.34 10.86
C ASN A 8 6.42 12.28 10.49
N HIS A 9 6.00 11.10 10.01
CA HIS A 9 6.93 10.07 9.57
C HIS A 9 7.75 10.53 8.35
N LEU A 10 7.10 11.11 7.34
CA LEU A 10 7.77 11.63 6.15
C LEU A 10 8.74 12.77 6.48
N ALA A 11 8.41 13.60 7.48
CA ALA A 11 9.28 14.68 7.94
C ALA A 11 10.61 14.19 8.57
N THR A 12 10.70 12.92 9.01
CA THR A 12 11.95 12.35 9.53
C THR A 12 13.05 12.15 8.47
N GLY A 13 12.67 12.16 7.18
CA GLY A 13 13.58 11.90 6.06
C GLY A 13 13.98 10.44 5.86
N THR A 14 13.52 9.52 6.72
CA THR A 14 13.72 8.07 6.53
C THR A 14 12.55 7.49 5.74
N THR A 15 12.83 6.78 4.65
CA THR A 15 11.78 6.23 3.77
C THR A 15 11.60 4.73 3.98
N THR A 16 10.63 4.36 4.82
CA THR A 16 10.15 2.97 4.96
C THR A 16 8.68 2.88 4.51
N VAL A 17 8.38 3.48 3.35
CA VAL A 17 7.02 3.57 2.81
C VAL A 17 6.98 2.88 1.45
N ALA A 18 6.00 1.99 1.28
CA ALA A 18 5.68 1.34 0.01
C ALA A 18 4.27 1.74 -0.45
N ARG A 19 4.04 1.68 -1.76
CA ARG A 19 2.72 1.85 -2.35
C ARG A 19 2.03 0.49 -2.48
N CYS A 20 0.72 0.52 -2.32
CA CYS A 20 -0.15 -0.64 -2.48
C CYS A 20 -1.35 -0.23 -3.33
N TRP A 21 -1.61 -0.97 -4.41
CA TRP A 21 -2.71 -0.72 -5.34
C TRP A 21 -3.65 -1.91 -5.36
N ALA A 22 -4.93 -1.64 -5.14
CA ALA A 22 -6.00 -2.62 -5.31
C ALA A 22 -6.74 -2.33 -6.61
N LEU A 23 -6.84 -3.33 -7.48
CA LEU A 23 -7.57 -3.25 -8.73
C LEU A 23 -8.79 -4.16 -8.67
N THR A 24 -9.98 -3.60 -8.83
CA THR A 24 -11.21 -4.37 -9.00
C THR A 24 -11.51 -4.51 -10.49
N ARG A 25 -11.43 -5.74 -11.00
CA ARG A 25 -11.78 -6.06 -12.39
C ARG A 25 -13.30 -5.99 -12.57
N GLY A 26 -13.77 -5.79 -13.80
CA GLY A 26 -15.19 -5.70 -14.12
C GLY A 26 -16.01 -6.96 -13.75
N ASP A 27 -15.37 -8.10 -13.50
CA ASP A 27 -16.00 -9.32 -13.01
C ASP A 27 -16.00 -9.44 -11.47
N GLY A 28 -15.64 -8.37 -10.76
CA GLY A 28 -15.64 -8.31 -9.29
C GLY A 28 -14.39 -8.88 -8.63
N ARG A 29 -13.43 -9.44 -9.39
CA ARG A 29 -12.18 -9.92 -8.80
C ARG A 29 -11.29 -8.75 -8.36
N VAL A 30 -10.78 -8.83 -7.13
CA VAL A 30 -9.82 -7.87 -6.57
C VAL A 30 -8.40 -8.44 -6.67
N MET A 31 -7.45 -7.61 -7.13
CA MET A 31 -6.03 -7.93 -7.22
C MET A 31 -5.23 -6.85 -6.50
N GLY A 32 -4.31 -7.25 -5.62
CA GLY A 32 -3.40 -6.34 -4.92
C GLY A 32 -1.99 -6.38 -5.51
N PHE A 33 -1.36 -5.22 -5.63
CA PHE A 33 0.01 -5.03 -6.10
C PHE A 33 0.78 -4.11 -5.16
N THR A 34 2.08 -4.34 -4.96
CA THR A 34 2.94 -3.44 -4.20
C THR A 34 4.27 -3.18 -4.91
N ASP A 35 4.92 -2.04 -4.64
CA ASP A 35 6.30 -1.76 -5.06
C ASP A 35 7.35 -2.21 -4.01
N HIS A 36 6.89 -2.89 -2.94
CA HIS A 36 7.75 -3.59 -2.00
C HIS A 36 8.26 -4.91 -2.60
N ASP A 37 9.33 -5.45 -2.03
CA ASP A 37 9.95 -6.72 -2.41
C ASP A 37 9.30 -7.94 -1.72
N GLU A 38 8.38 -7.71 -0.79
CA GLU A 38 7.60 -8.75 -0.11
C GLU A 38 6.10 -8.50 -0.19
N ASP A 39 5.31 -9.58 -0.09
CA ASP A 39 3.85 -9.51 0.00
C ASP A 39 3.41 -8.72 1.24
N ILE A 40 2.50 -7.77 1.07
CA ILE A 40 1.90 -6.99 2.16
C ILE A 40 0.40 -7.35 2.27
N VAL A 41 -0.10 -7.57 3.48
CA VAL A 41 -1.51 -7.98 3.71
C VAL A 41 -2.25 -6.99 4.61
N PHE A 42 -3.30 -6.37 4.08
CA PHE A 42 -4.26 -5.57 4.87
C PHE A 42 -5.58 -5.42 4.12
N GLY A 43 -6.65 -5.02 4.83
CA GLY A 43 -7.97 -4.79 4.22
C GLY A 43 -8.58 -6.04 3.55
N GLY A 44 -8.16 -7.24 3.94
CA GLY A 44 -8.56 -8.50 3.31
C GLY A 44 -7.95 -8.76 1.92
N ILE A 45 -6.95 -7.97 1.52
CA ILE A 45 -6.25 -8.08 0.23
C ILE A 45 -4.79 -8.44 0.48
N THR A 46 -4.26 -9.39 -0.28
CA THR A 46 -2.82 -9.62 -0.41
C THR A 46 -2.30 -8.77 -1.56
N PHE A 47 -1.44 -7.81 -1.26
CA PHE A 47 -0.71 -7.01 -2.24
C PHE A 47 0.59 -7.71 -2.57
N ARG A 48 0.69 -8.23 -3.80
CA ARG A 48 1.83 -9.04 -4.24
C ARG A 48 2.94 -8.19 -4.83
N ALA A 49 4.18 -8.58 -4.53
CA ALA A 49 5.39 -8.04 -5.15
C ALA A 49 5.53 -8.46 -6.62
#